data_AF-A0A4R7V1V0-F1
#
_entry.id   AF-A0A4R7V1V0-F1
#
_cell.length_a   1.000
_cell.length_b   1.000
_cell.length_c   1.000
_cell.angle_alpha   90.00
_cell.angle_beta   90.00
_cell.angle_gamma   90.00
#
_symmetry.space_group_name_H-M   'P 1'
#
loop_
_entity.id
_entity.type
_entity.pdbx_description
1 polymer ?
#
loop_
_entity_poly.entity_id
_entity_poly.type
_entity_poly.pdbx_seq_one_letter_code
_entity_poly.pdbx_strand_id
1 'polypeptide(L)'
;MSNFPIVATVLSMILGLSVTRLLLGALTVFRIRRVAKPDWVALVWAVMLFTMQLQFWWAVNALSAVKQSFSFLEFLLLVMLTLSLFVTAALLLPSRSEDEQNGLRVYFEQDGRYALLSLSTYLCLGLIVNVTLFEASPVALWGLLDVIMIVLPIGAFVARSRKAYAGITLVYVPINVIDTLISLAN
;
A
#
# COMPACT_ATOMS: atom_id res chain seq x y z
N MET A 1 17.91 18.59 19.25
CA MET A 1 16.75 17.97 19.93
C MET A 1 16.17 16.95 18.96
N SER A 2 15.90 15.72 19.41
CA SER A 2 15.30 14.68 18.56
C SER A 2 13.84 15.05 18.25
N ASN A 3 13.48 15.11 16.97
CA ASN A 3 12.10 15.34 16.54
C ASN A 3 11.41 14.04 16.06
N PHE A 4 12.12 12.90 16.08
CA PHE A 4 11.56 11.60 15.73
C PHE A 4 10.22 11.27 16.42
N PRO A 5 10.02 11.46 17.74
CA PRO A 5 8.75 11.11 18.37
C PRO A 5 7.55 11.87 17.81
N ILE A 6 7.75 13.13 17.43
CA ILE A 6 6.71 13.97 16.81
C ILE A 6 6.39 13.45 15.41
N VAL A 7 7.42 13.16 14.61
CA VAL A 7 7.27 12.57 13.27
C VAL A 7 6.53 11.24 13.36
N ALA A 8 6.99 10.31 14.19
CA ALA A 8 6.38 8.99 14.36
C ALA A 8 4.91 9.07 14.82
N THR A 9 4.58 10.03 15.69
CA THR A 9 3.19 10.27 16.13
C THR A 9 2.31 10.71 14.97
N VAL A 10 2.75 11.68 14.16
CA VAL A 10 1.98 12.14 12.99
C VAL A 10 1.80 11.02 11.97
N LEU A 11 2.87 10.28 11.66
CA LEU A 11 2.79 9.15 10.72
C LEU A 11 1.84 8.06 11.23
N SER A 12 1.88 7.74 12.53
CA SER A 12 0.99 6.76 13.15
C SER A 12 -0.47 7.20 13.13
N MET A 13 -0.74 8.50 13.33
CA MET A 13 -2.11 9.05 13.24
C MET A 13 -2.68 8.91 11.83
N ILE A 14 -1.92 9.27 10.79
CA ILE A 14 -2.36 9.14 9.39
C ILE A 14 -2.53 7.65 9.03
N LEU A 15 -1.60 6.80 9.47
CA LEU A 15 -1.66 5.37 9.23
C LEU A 15 -2.89 4.73 9.90
N GLY A 16 -3.24 5.12 11.12
CA GLY A 16 -4.44 4.64 11.80
C GLY A 16 -5.73 4.96 11.04
N LEU A 17 -5.79 6.15 10.42
CA LEU A 17 -6.91 6.53 9.54
C LEU A 17 -6.94 5.66 8.27
N SER A 18 -5.77 5.39 7.68
CA SER A 18 -5.63 4.52 6.50
C SER A 18 -6.11 3.10 6.80
N VAL A 19 -5.69 2.52 7.93
CA VAL A 19 -6.13 1.19 8.36
C VAL A 19 -7.63 1.18 8.60
N THR A 20 -8.16 2.19 9.30
CA THR A 20 -9.60 2.30 9.55
C THR A 20 -10.39 2.36 8.25
N ARG A 21 -9.92 3.12 7.25
CA ARG A 21 -10.57 3.19 5.93
C ARG A 21 -10.61 1.85 5.23
N LEU A 22 -9.50 1.12 5.22
CA LEU A 22 -9.44 -0.20 4.61
C LEU A 22 -10.38 -1.20 5.29
N LEU A 23 -10.42 -1.20 6.62
CA LEU A 23 -11.29 -2.08 7.40
C LEU A 23 -12.77 -1.75 7.19
N LEU A 24 -13.14 -0.47 7.13
CA LEU A 24 -14.50 -0.06 6.80
C LEU A 24 -14.92 -0.51 5.40
N GLY A 25 -14.04 -0.39 4.41
CA GLY A 25 -14.28 -0.92 3.07
C GLY A 25 -14.50 -2.43 3.07
N ALA A 26 -13.68 -3.18 3.81
CA ALA A 26 -13.83 -4.63 3.96
C ALA A 26 -15.17 -5.01 4.63
N LEU A 27 -15.61 -4.24 5.63
CA LEU A 27 -16.92 -4.42 6.27
C LEU A 27 -18.07 -4.11 5.29
N THR A 28 -17.93 -3.09 4.44
CA THR A 28 -18.91 -2.79 3.39
C THR A 28 -19.06 -3.98 2.45
N VAL A 29 -17.95 -4.50 1.91
CA VAL A 29 -17.95 -5.70 1.05
C VAL A 29 -18.60 -6.89 1.76
N PHE A 30 -18.28 -7.11 3.04
CA PHE A 30 -18.89 -8.18 3.82
C PHE A 30 -20.40 -8.01 3.97
N ARG A 31 -20.91 -6.79 4.21
CA ARG A 31 -22.34 -6.51 4.37
C ARG A 31 -23.14 -6.81 3.10
N ILE A 32 -22.61 -6.43 1.95
CA ILE A 32 -23.30 -6.55 0.66
C ILE A 32 -23.01 -7.85 -0.09
N ARG A 33 -22.23 -8.78 0.48
CA ARG A 33 -21.87 -10.08 -0.12
C ARG A 33 -23.04 -10.93 -0.65
N ARG A 34 -24.27 -10.68 -0.18
CA ARG A 34 -25.49 -11.37 -0.63
C ARG A 34 -26.13 -10.72 -1.86
N VAL A 35 -25.80 -9.45 -2.12
CA VAL A 35 -26.34 -8.63 -3.21
C VAL A 35 -25.30 -8.46 -4.32
N ALA A 36 -24.06 -8.17 -3.95
CA ALA A 36 -22.90 -8.07 -4.82
C ALA A 36 -21.96 -9.26 -4.60
N LYS A 37 -21.55 -9.93 -5.69
CA LYS A 37 -20.57 -11.02 -5.59
C LYS A 37 -19.21 -10.44 -5.19
N PRO A 38 -18.57 -10.95 -4.11
CA PRO A 38 -17.26 -10.48 -3.71
C PRO A 38 -16.22 -10.85 -4.77
N ASP A 39 -15.21 -10.00 -4.90
CA ASP A 39 -14.12 -10.17 -5.85
C ASP A 39 -12.83 -10.53 -5.14
N TRP A 40 -12.33 -11.74 -5.39
CA TRP A 40 -11.14 -12.24 -4.70
C TRP A 40 -9.89 -11.40 -5.00
N VAL A 41 -9.78 -10.80 -6.21
CA VAL A 41 -8.63 -9.96 -6.56
C VAL A 41 -8.59 -8.74 -5.67
N ALA A 42 -9.69 -7.98 -5.59
CA ALA A 42 -9.80 -6.82 -4.72
C ALA A 42 -9.51 -7.17 -3.24
N LEU A 43 -10.01 -8.31 -2.75
CA LEU A 43 -9.76 -8.77 -1.38
C LEU A 43 -8.29 -9.13 -1.13
N VAL A 44 -7.61 -9.78 -2.08
CA VAL A 44 -6.19 -10.11 -1.97
C VAL A 44 -5.34 -8.83 -1.94
N TRP A 45 -5.63 -7.85 -2.80
CA TRP A 45 -4.99 -6.53 -2.73
C TRP A 45 -5.24 -5.84 -1.39
N ALA A 46 -6.44 -5.97 -0.82
CA ALA A 46 -6.75 -5.38 0.48
C ALA A 46 -5.94 -6.01 1.61
N VAL A 47 -5.79 -7.35 1.60
CA VAL A 47 -4.94 -8.05 2.57
C VAL A 47 -3.48 -7.64 2.43
N MET A 48 -2.95 -7.58 1.20
CA MET A 48 -1.58 -7.13 0.96
C MET A 48 -1.36 -5.69 1.44
N LEU A 49 -2.30 -4.79 1.15
CA LEU A 49 -2.23 -3.40 1.61
C LEU A 49 -2.30 -3.28 3.13
N PHE A 50 -3.08 -4.13 3.80
CA PHE A 50 -3.11 -4.18 5.26
C PHE A 50 -1.74 -4.60 5.82
N THR A 51 -1.13 -5.66 5.27
CA THR A 51 0.21 -6.10 5.67
C THR A 51 1.26 -5.02 5.42
N MET A 52 1.22 -4.34 4.26
CA MET A 52 2.15 -3.24 3.95
C MET A 52 2.02 -2.08 4.93
N GLN A 53 0.81 -1.76 5.41
CA GLN A 53 0.63 -0.73 6.44
C GLN A 53 1.27 -1.13 7.77
N LEU A 54 1.20 -2.41 8.16
CA LEU A 54 1.88 -2.91 9.35
C LEU A 54 3.41 -2.88 9.18
N GLN A 55 3.91 -3.26 8.01
CA GLN A 55 5.34 -3.18 7.70
C GLN A 55 5.85 -1.74 7.70
N PHE A 56 5.08 -0.81 7.12
CA PHE A 56 5.41 0.61 7.16
C PHE A 56 5.56 1.11 8.60
N TRP A 57 4.62 0.74 9.49
CA TRP A 57 4.74 1.07 10.91
C TRP A 57 6.00 0.48 11.53
N TRP A 58 6.32 -0.78 11.23
CA TRP A 58 7.54 -1.43 11.71
C TRP A 58 8.80 -0.70 11.24
N ALA A 59 8.87 -0.35 9.96
CA ALA A 59 9.99 0.37 9.35
C ALA A 59 10.19 1.77 9.96
N VAL A 60 9.10 2.53 10.20
CA VAL A 60 9.19 3.84 10.86
C VAL A 60 9.79 3.71 12.26
N ASN A 61 9.45 2.67 13.02
CA ASN A 61 10.03 2.43 14.34
C ASN A 61 11.51 2.04 14.25
N ALA A 62 11.89 1.21 13.26
CA ALA A 62 13.29 0.87 13.00
C ALA A 62 14.12 2.11 12.61
N LEU A 63 13.52 3.07 11.90
CA LEU A 63 14.19 4.33 11.52
C LEU A 63 14.66 5.15 12.73
N SER A 64 14.05 4.98 13.90
CA SER A 64 14.52 5.61 15.15
C SER A 64 15.96 5.21 15.49
N ALA A 65 16.38 3.98 15.19
CA ALA A 65 17.73 3.53 15.46
C ALA A 65 18.77 4.16 14.51
N VAL A 66 18.33 4.55 13.31
CA VAL A 66 19.19 5.09 12.24
C VAL A 66 19.25 6.62 12.31
N LYS A 67 18.11 7.29 12.53
CA LYS A 67 18.01 8.75 12.46
C LYS A 67 17.03 9.32 13.47
N GLN A 68 17.51 10.28 14.27
CA GLN A 68 16.75 10.92 15.36
C GLN A 68 16.25 12.34 15.02
N SER A 69 16.82 12.94 13.97
CA SER A 69 16.51 14.30 13.52
C SER A 69 16.13 14.32 12.04
N PHE A 70 14.96 14.86 11.73
CA PHE A 70 14.39 14.97 10.40
C PHE A 70 14.29 16.43 9.98
N SER A 71 14.72 16.75 8.77
CA SER A 71 14.41 18.00 8.11
C SER A 71 12.92 18.05 7.73
N PHE A 72 12.43 19.26 7.43
CA PHE A 72 11.05 19.44 6.97
C PHE A 72 10.75 18.65 5.69
N LEU A 73 11.70 18.56 4.76
CA LEU A 73 11.52 17.81 3.51
C LEU A 73 11.47 16.30 3.75
N GLU A 74 12.31 15.75 4.63
CA GLU A 74 12.25 14.34 5.00
C GLU A 74 10.94 14.01 5.72
N PHE A 75 10.49 14.90 6.61
CA PHE A 75 9.16 14.77 7.24
C PHE A 75 8.03 14.79 6.20
N LEU A 76 8.04 15.76 5.27
CA LEU A 76 7.05 15.88 4.21
C LEU A 76 7.05 14.63 3.30
N LEU A 77 8.23 14.08 2.99
CA LEU A 77 8.37 12.85 2.22
C LEU A 77 7.70 11.66 2.94
N LEU A 78 7.96 11.49 4.23
CA LEU A 78 7.32 10.43 5.04
C LEU A 78 5.80 10.64 5.16
N VAL A 79 5.33 11.89 5.27
CA VAL A 79 3.90 12.19 5.26
C VAL A 79 3.26 11.84 3.92
N MET A 80 3.89 12.20 2.80
CA MET A 80 3.41 11.84 1.46
C MET A 80 3.37 10.31 1.28
N LEU A 81 4.36 9.61 1.81
CA LEU A 81 4.41 8.16 1.83
C LEU A 81 3.21 7.57 2.58
N THR A 82 2.91 8.02 3.81
CA THR A 82 1.72 7.54 4.55
C THR A 82 0.40 7.95 3.90
N LEU A 83 0.32 9.15 3.31
CA LEU A 83 -0.88 9.61 2.59
C LEU A 83 -1.15 8.76 1.36
N SER A 84 -0.12 8.30 0.65
CA SER A 84 -0.30 7.40 -0.49
C SER A 84 -0.89 6.03 -0.08
N LEU A 85 -0.54 5.50 1.10
CA LEU A 85 -1.21 4.34 1.69
C LEU A 85 -2.68 4.63 2.00
N PHE A 86 -2.96 5.78 2.60
CA PHE A 86 -4.34 6.21 2.87
C PHE A 86 -5.20 6.30 1.61
N VAL A 87 -4.68 6.94 0.55
CA VAL A 87 -5.39 7.06 -0.73
C VAL A 87 -5.61 5.68 -1.35
N THR A 88 -4.60 4.81 -1.30
CA THR A 88 -4.74 3.42 -1.76
C THR A 88 -5.86 2.72 -1.00
N ALA A 89 -5.89 2.81 0.33
CA ALA A 89 -6.92 2.19 1.16
C ALA A 89 -8.33 2.73 0.88
N ALA A 90 -8.45 4.03 0.64
CA ALA A 90 -9.72 4.70 0.37
C ALA A 90 -10.29 4.38 -1.02
N LEU A 91 -9.44 4.08 -2.01
CA LEU A 91 -9.86 3.77 -3.37
C LEU A 91 -10.04 2.27 -3.61
N LEU A 92 -9.32 1.41 -2.89
CA LEU A 92 -9.25 -0.01 -3.20
C LEU A 92 -10.59 -0.73 -2.98
N LEU A 93 -11.31 -0.36 -1.93
CA LEU A 93 -12.60 -0.95 -1.54
C LEU A 93 -13.65 0.16 -1.45
N PRO A 94 -14.93 -0.14 -1.75
CA PRO A 94 -15.99 0.87 -1.73
C PRO A 94 -16.21 1.45 -0.33
N SER A 95 -16.61 2.71 -0.29
CA SER A 95 -16.97 3.39 0.95
C SER A 95 -18.46 3.30 1.26
N ARG A 96 -19.31 3.15 0.24
CA ARG A 96 -20.76 3.05 0.37
C ARG A 96 -21.27 1.78 -0.28
N SER A 97 -22.35 1.22 0.28
CA SER A 97 -23.05 0.07 -0.30
C SER A 97 -23.70 0.37 -1.67
N GLU A 98 -23.97 1.65 -1.96
CA GLU A 98 -24.54 2.09 -3.23
C GLU A 98 -23.53 2.03 -4.38
N ASP A 99 -22.24 2.21 -4.09
CA ASP A 99 -21.14 2.18 -5.07
C ASP A 99 -20.97 0.78 -5.70
N GLU A 100 -21.61 -0.24 -5.11
CA GLU A 100 -21.53 -1.64 -5.51
C GLU A 100 -22.85 -2.24 -6.01
N GLN A 101 -23.85 -1.42 -6.37
CA GLN A 101 -25.13 -1.94 -6.92
C GLN A 101 -24.92 -2.91 -8.11
N ASN A 102 -23.82 -2.75 -8.87
CA ASN A 102 -23.45 -3.60 -10.00
C ASN A 102 -22.37 -4.66 -9.69
N GLY A 103 -21.94 -4.77 -8.42
CA GLY A 103 -20.95 -5.73 -7.92
C GLY A 103 -19.52 -5.16 -7.74
N LEU A 104 -18.81 -5.65 -6.71
CA LEU A 104 -17.43 -5.26 -6.36
C LEU A 104 -16.43 -5.31 -7.53
N ARG A 105 -16.61 -6.28 -8.44
CA ARG A 105 -15.75 -6.38 -9.64
C ARG A 105 -15.86 -5.14 -10.53
N VAL A 106 -17.07 -4.65 -10.77
CA VAL A 106 -17.32 -3.50 -11.64
C VAL A 106 -16.72 -2.24 -11.00
N TYR A 107 -16.91 -2.09 -9.68
CA TYR A 107 -16.28 -1.03 -8.91
C TYR A 107 -14.74 -1.06 -9.03
N PHE A 108 -14.11 -2.23 -8.85
CA PHE A 108 -12.66 -2.36 -8.95
C PHE A 108 -12.14 -2.01 -10.35
N GLU A 109 -12.83 -2.47 -11.41
CA GLU A 109 -12.40 -2.22 -12.79
C GLU A 109 -12.57 -0.74 -13.23
N GLN A 110 -13.51 -0.01 -12.62
CA GLN A 110 -13.80 1.40 -12.94
C GLN A 110 -13.01 2.38 -12.06
N ASP A 111 -13.15 2.24 -10.74
CA ASP A 111 -12.66 3.19 -9.74
C ASP A 111 -11.54 2.58 -8.86
N GLY A 112 -11.67 1.32 -8.46
CA GLY A 112 -10.68 0.69 -7.58
C GLY A 112 -9.29 0.53 -8.19
N ARG A 113 -9.17 0.48 -9.52
CA ARG A 113 -7.88 0.44 -10.24
C ARG A 113 -6.98 1.64 -9.94
N TYR A 114 -7.54 2.81 -9.60
CA TYR A 114 -6.72 3.98 -9.26
C TYR A 114 -5.95 3.77 -7.94
N ALA A 115 -6.41 2.86 -7.08
CA ALA A 115 -5.64 2.42 -5.92
C ALA A 115 -4.29 1.82 -6.34
N LEU A 116 -4.23 1.09 -7.46
CA LEU A 116 -2.98 0.48 -7.94
C LEU A 116 -1.94 1.53 -8.34
N LEU A 117 -2.37 2.67 -8.91
CA LEU A 117 -1.48 3.80 -9.19
C LEU A 117 -1.00 4.45 -7.88
N SER A 118 -1.91 4.66 -6.93
CA SER A 118 -1.54 5.20 -5.61
C SER A 118 -0.55 4.29 -4.88
N LEU A 119 -0.72 2.97 -5.00
CA LEU A 119 0.20 1.99 -4.44
C LEU A 119 1.57 2.04 -5.13
N SER A 120 1.59 2.23 -6.45
CA SER A 120 2.85 2.40 -7.18
C SER A 120 3.59 3.65 -6.71
N THR A 121 2.86 4.74 -6.46
CA THR A 121 3.42 5.97 -5.86
C THR A 121 3.99 5.70 -4.47
N TYR A 122 3.29 4.95 -3.61
CA TYR A 122 3.80 4.52 -2.31
C TYR A 122 5.15 3.80 -2.46
N LEU A 123 5.23 2.80 -3.34
CA LEU A 123 6.44 2.01 -3.54
C LEU A 123 7.60 2.86 -4.12
N CYS A 124 7.31 3.76 -5.06
CA CYS A 124 8.31 4.71 -5.57
C CYS A 124 8.87 5.62 -4.47
N LEU A 125 7.99 6.17 -3.63
CA LEU A 125 8.42 7.00 -2.49
C LEU A 125 9.18 6.15 -1.46
N GLY A 126 8.77 4.91 -1.24
CA GLY A 126 9.44 3.93 -0.37
C GLY A 126 10.86 3.65 -0.84
N LEU A 127 11.07 3.42 -2.13
CA LEU A 127 12.40 3.25 -2.73
C LEU A 127 13.29 4.49 -2.47
N ILE A 128 12.76 5.70 -2.65
CA ILE A 128 13.48 6.95 -2.35
C ILE A 128 13.85 7.02 -0.86
N VAL A 129 12.93 6.67 0.03
CA VAL A 129 13.17 6.62 1.48
C VAL A 129 14.24 5.58 1.83
N ASN A 130 14.19 4.39 1.24
CA ASN A 130 15.18 3.34 1.49
C ASN A 130 16.60 3.77 1.08
N VAL A 131 16.74 4.43 -0.07
CA VAL A 131 18.04 4.92 -0.54
C VAL A 131 18.54 6.13 0.27
N THR A 132 17.65 7.07 0.62
CA THR A 132 18.06 8.35 1.23
C THR A 132 18.11 8.36 2.75
N LEU A 133 17.17 7.67 3.41
CA LEU A 133 17.04 7.67 4.88
C LEU A 133 17.62 6.41 5.52
N PHE A 134 17.50 5.25 4.86
CA PHE A 134 18.09 3.99 5.34
C PHE A 134 19.49 3.72 4.74
N GLU A 135 20.00 4.60 3.88
CA GLU A 135 21.29 4.48 3.19
C GLU A 135 21.49 3.12 2.47
N ALA A 136 20.38 2.51 2.05
CA ALA A 136 20.40 1.19 1.46
C ALA A 136 20.96 1.24 0.02
N SER A 137 21.74 0.23 -0.36
CA SER A 137 22.39 0.19 -1.68
C SER A 137 21.38 0.05 -2.83
N PRO A 138 21.32 1.00 -3.79
CA PRO A 138 20.32 0.99 -4.88
C PRO A 138 20.42 -0.21 -5.84
N VAL A 139 21.57 -0.88 -5.88
CA VAL A 139 21.88 -2.00 -6.81
C VAL A 139 21.69 -3.37 -6.18
N ALA A 140 21.25 -3.43 -4.93
CA ALA A 140 21.00 -4.70 -4.26
C ALA A 140 19.74 -5.40 -4.79
N LEU A 141 19.63 -6.71 -4.52
CA LEU A 141 18.53 -7.56 -4.98
C LEU A 141 17.16 -7.04 -4.53
N TRP A 142 17.07 -6.39 -3.36
CA TRP A 142 15.85 -5.76 -2.85
C TRP A 142 15.39 -4.59 -3.74
N GLY A 143 16.32 -3.79 -4.27
CA GLY A 143 15.97 -2.68 -5.16
C GLY A 143 15.38 -3.14 -6.50
N LEU A 144 15.84 -4.29 -7.01
CA LEU A 144 15.24 -4.91 -8.20
C LEU A 144 13.81 -5.40 -7.92
N LEU A 145 13.58 -5.99 -6.74
CA LEU A 145 12.24 -6.42 -6.32
C LEU A 145 11.30 -5.22 -6.17
N ASP A 146 11.76 -4.11 -5.57
CA ASP A 146 11.00 -2.86 -5.46
C ASP A 146 10.56 -2.34 -6.84
N VAL A 147 11.49 -2.30 -7.82
CA VAL A 147 11.16 -1.86 -9.19
C VAL A 147 10.12 -2.77 -9.84
N ILE A 148 10.21 -4.08 -9.66
CA ILE A 148 9.21 -5.03 -10.15
C ILE A 148 7.85 -4.77 -9.48
N MET A 149 7.84 -4.56 -8.16
CA MET A 149 6.64 -4.26 -7.40
C MET A 149 6.03 -2.90 -7.75
N ILE A 150 6.81 -1.93 -8.20
CA ILE A 150 6.31 -0.65 -8.73
C ILE A 150 5.64 -0.83 -10.08
N VAL A 151 6.24 -1.61 -10.98
CA VAL A 151 5.77 -1.73 -12.37
C VAL A 151 4.52 -2.61 -12.48
N LEU A 152 4.40 -3.66 -11.66
CA LEU A 152 3.28 -4.61 -11.75
C LEU A 152 1.89 -3.97 -11.53
N PRO A 153 1.64 -3.14 -10.49
CA PRO A 153 0.36 -2.47 -10.31
C PRO A 153 0.05 -1.46 -11.42
N ILE A 154 1.07 -0.79 -11.99
CA ILE A 154 0.92 0.07 -13.19
C ILE A 154 0.47 -0.77 -14.39
N GLY A 155 1.11 -1.92 -14.62
CA GLY A 155 0.73 -2.85 -15.67
C GLY A 155 -0.71 -3.34 -15.51
N ALA A 156 -1.14 -3.62 -14.28
CA ALA A 156 -2.51 -3.99 -13.97
C ALA A 156 -3.50 -2.85 -14.28
N PHE A 157 -3.17 -1.61 -13.90
CA PHE A 157 -3.98 -0.44 -14.21
C PHE A 157 -4.19 -0.26 -15.73
N VAL A 158 -3.15 -0.48 -16.54
CA VAL A 158 -3.21 -0.32 -18.01
C VAL A 158 -3.96 -1.47 -18.69
N ALA A 159 -3.83 -2.71 -18.20
CA ALA A 159 -4.30 -3.88 -18.90
C ALA A 159 -5.83 -3.97 -19.07
N ARG A 160 -6.62 -3.22 -18.27
CA ARG A 160 -8.10 -3.10 -18.34
C ARG A 160 -8.88 -4.43 -18.51
N SER A 161 -8.25 -5.55 -18.18
CA SER A 161 -8.75 -6.90 -18.48
C SER A 161 -8.72 -7.76 -17.23
N ARG A 162 -9.81 -8.49 -17.00
CA ARG A 162 -9.95 -9.36 -15.82
C ARG A 162 -8.85 -10.41 -15.70
N LYS A 163 -8.48 -11.04 -16.82
CA LYS A 163 -7.42 -12.06 -16.84
C LYS A 163 -6.07 -11.45 -16.47
N ALA A 164 -5.81 -10.22 -16.89
CA ALA A 164 -4.58 -9.51 -16.56
C ALA A 164 -4.52 -9.14 -15.08
N TYR A 165 -5.61 -8.61 -14.50
CA TYR A 165 -5.68 -8.34 -13.05
C TYR A 165 -5.42 -9.61 -12.23
N ALA A 166 -6.08 -10.72 -12.57
CA ALA A 166 -5.89 -11.99 -11.89
C ALA A 166 -4.45 -12.51 -12.04
N GLY A 167 -3.90 -12.50 -13.27
CA GLY A 167 -2.54 -12.96 -13.54
C GLY A 167 -1.47 -12.14 -12.80
N ILE A 168 -1.58 -10.81 -12.84
CA ILE A 168 -0.66 -9.92 -12.13
C ILE A 168 -0.78 -10.12 -10.63
N THR A 169 -1.99 -10.29 -10.09
CA THR A 169 -2.18 -10.56 -8.66
C THR A 169 -1.52 -11.87 -8.24
N LEU A 170 -1.65 -12.94 -9.06
CA LEU A 170 -0.99 -14.22 -8.79
C LEU A 170 0.53 -14.12 -8.81
N VAL A 171 1.11 -13.24 -9.64
CA VAL A 171 2.56 -12.98 -9.67
C VAL A 171 2.99 -12.08 -8.51
N TYR A 172 2.17 -11.08 -8.16
CA TYR A 172 2.50 -10.08 -7.15
C TYR A 172 2.52 -10.67 -5.73
N VAL A 173 1.57 -11.55 -5.40
CA VAL A 173 1.46 -12.19 -4.07
C VAL A 173 2.76 -12.86 -3.62
N PRO A 174 3.38 -13.80 -4.37
CA PRO A 174 4.60 -14.46 -3.92
C PRO A 174 5.77 -13.48 -3.79
N ILE A 175 5.86 -12.48 -4.69
CA ILE A 175 6.90 -11.44 -4.61
C ILE A 175 6.74 -10.64 -3.33
N ASN A 176 5.53 -10.18 -3.02
CA ASN A 176 5.25 -9.42 -1.80
C ASN A 176 5.50 -10.24 -0.53
N VAL A 177 5.19 -11.54 -0.53
CA VAL A 177 5.49 -12.43 0.59
C VAL A 177 7.00 -12.57 0.78
N ILE A 178 7.75 -12.79 -0.30
CA ILE A 178 9.22 -12.90 -0.24
C ILE A 178 9.83 -11.59 0.28
N ASP A 179 9.41 -10.45 -0.26
CA ASP A 179 9.86 -9.13 0.18
C ASP A 179 9.56 -8.89 1.67
N THR A 180 8.36 -9.30 2.12
CA THR A 180 7.98 -9.21 3.53
C THR A 180 8.86 -10.06 4.43
N LEU A 181 9.18 -11.28 4.01
CA LEU A 181 10.06 -12.18 4.75
C LEU A 181 11.49 -11.64 4.82
N ILE A 182 12.01 -11.06 3.73
CA ILE A 182 13.34 -10.46 3.70
C ILE A 182 13.40 -9.24 4.63
N SER A 183 12.36 -8.40 4.60
CA SER A 183 12.28 -7.19 5.43
C SER A 183 12.16 -7.47 6.92
N LEU A 184 11.57 -8.61 7.32
CA LEU A 184 11.43 -9.02 8.72
C LEU A 184 12.63 -9.80 9.26
N ALA A 185 13.45 -10.39 8.37
CA ALA A 185 14.61 -11.19 8.75
C ALA A 185 15.87 -10.35 9.02
N ASN A 186 15.88 -9.07 8.60
CA ASN A 186 16.96 -8.10 8.82
C ASN A 186 16.56 -7.08 9.90
#